data_AF-A0AAV4PI84-F1
#
_entry.id   AF-A0AAV4PI84-F1
#
_cell.length_a   1.000
_cell.length_b   1.000
_cell.length_c   1.000
_cell.angle_alpha   90.00
_cell.angle_beta   90.00
_cell.angle_gamma   90.00
#
_symmetry.space_group_name_H-M   'P 1'
#
loop_
_entity.id
_entity.type
_entity.pdbx_description
1 polymer ?
#
loop_
_entity_poly.entity_id
_entity_poly.type
_entity_poly.pdbx_seq_one_letter_code
_entity_poly.pdbx_strand_id
1 'polypeptide(L)'
;MIRGEAYNLSNKISDEVLFNNKANENKLPEWLEKCKPFFNCFCIFTNGEKIINTTSSEGQLPCLYGIRFLSMSWVILCHSYTLLSISTRNMVDVTNLLNHWNFEIILGGGFSVDSFFVLSGFLVAYLYFKQCSKNGGKIPWLYFYIHRYIRLTPVYMIVLAYFTALYTYSNSGPQWPDYDVDANCKAGWWWNLLYISNFQSEKITVCLGAGI
;
A
#
# COMPACT_ATOMS: atom_id res chain seq x y z
N MET A 1 -3.58 31.83 54.37
CA MET A 1 -2.73 31.16 53.37
C MET A 1 -2.68 29.62 53.52
N ILE A 2 -3.51 28.98 54.35
CA ILE A 2 -3.40 27.52 54.64
C ILE A 2 -4.56 26.69 54.02
N ARG A 3 -5.62 27.34 53.51
CA ARG A 3 -6.78 26.64 52.91
C ARG A 3 -6.59 26.20 51.45
N GLY A 4 -5.58 26.71 50.74
CA GLY A 4 -5.35 26.39 49.33
C GLY A 4 -4.53 25.11 49.09
N GLU A 5 -3.67 24.74 50.04
CA GLU A 5 -2.79 23.56 49.88
C GLU A 5 -3.51 22.24 50.21
N ALA A 6 -4.45 22.25 51.15
CA ALA A 6 -5.24 21.06 51.51
C ALA A 6 -6.15 20.57 50.37
N TYR A 7 -6.67 21.49 49.54
CA TYR A 7 -7.56 21.17 48.41
C TYR A 7 -6.79 20.50 47.25
N ASN A 8 -5.54 20.91 47.02
CA ASN A 8 -4.68 20.30 45.99
C ASN A 8 -4.13 18.94 46.42
N LEU A 9 -3.85 18.73 47.71
CA LEU A 9 -3.38 17.45 48.22
C LEU A 9 -4.50 16.39 48.19
N SER A 10 -5.74 16.78 48.50
CA SER A 10 -6.91 15.89 48.45
C SER A 10 -7.21 15.40 47.03
N ASN A 11 -7.10 16.26 46.01
CA ASN A 11 -7.29 15.85 44.61
C ASN A 11 -6.15 14.96 44.12
N LYS A 12 -4.91 15.26 44.50
CA LYS A 12 -3.75 14.45 44.12
C LYS A 12 -3.80 13.04 44.71
N ILE A 13 -4.27 12.91 45.96
CA ILE A 13 -4.49 11.61 46.61
C ILE A 13 -5.68 10.87 45.98
N SER A 14 -6.76 11.57 45.64
CA SER A 14 -7.93 10.97 44.98
C SER A 14 -7.59 10.46 43.57
N ASP A 15 -6.74 11.17 42.82
CA ASP A 15 -6.26 10.75 41.50
C ASP A 15 -5.27 9.58 41.58
N GLU A 16 -4.33 9.58 42.53
CA GLU A 16 -3.43 8.43 42.76
C GLU A 16 -4.19 7.16 43.20
N VAL A 17 -5.23 7.30 44.03
CA VAL A 17 -6.07 6.18 44.48
C VAL A 17 -6.98 5.67 43.35
N LEU A 18 -7.48 6.53 42.46
CA LEU A 18 -8.22 6.13 41.27
C LEU A 18 -7.34 5.41 40.23
N PHE A 19 -6.09 5.86 40.03
CA PHE A 19 -5.14 5.19 39.14
C PHE A 19 -4.68 3.83 39.71
N ASN A 20 -4.42 3.73 41.01
CA ASN A 20 -4.00 2.48 41.65
C ASN A 20 -5.13 1.46 41.75
N ASN A 21 -6.38 1.88 41.94
CA ASN A 21 -7.52 0.96 41.98
C ASN A 21 -7.92 0.45 40.58
N LYS A 22 -7.69 1.22 39.51
CA LYS A 22 -7.93 0.74 38.13
C LYS A 22 -6.89 -0.28 37.64
N ALA A 23 -5.70 -0.29 38.24
CA ALA A 23 -4.63 -1.21 37.86
C ALA A 23 -4.86 -2.65 38.35
N ASN A 24 -5.76 -2.86 39.32
CA ASN A 24 -5.88 -4.14 40.03
C ASN A 24 -7.09 -5.03 39.67
N GLU A 25 -7.95 -4.65 38.71
CA GLU A 25 -9.11 -5.49 38.34
C GLU A 25 -9.16 -6.04 36.91
N ASN A 26 -8.24 -5.67 36.02
CA ASN A 26 -8.28 -6.16 34.64
C ASN A 26 -7.06 -7.04 34.32
N LYS A 27 -6.98 -8.21 34.98
CA LYS A 27 -6.06 -9.26 34.55
C LYS A 27 -6.58 -9.82 33.22
N LEU A 28 -5.97 -9.36 32.13
CA LEU A 28 -6.28 -9.75 30.76
C LEU A 28 -6.22 -11.28 30.65
N PRO A 29 -7.17 -11.96 29.99
CA PRO A 29 -7.14 -13.41 29.88
C PRO A 29 -5.86 -13.87 29.15
N GLU A 30 -5.31 -15.02 29.54
CA GLU A 30 -3.98 -15.50 29.11
C GLU A 30 -3.79 -15.57 27.58
N TRP A 31 -4.87 -15.85 26.85
CA TRP A 31 -4.86 -15.82 25.38
C TRP A 31 -4.75 -14.41 24.80
N LEU A 32 -5.33 -13.39 25.46
CA LEU A 32 -5.18 -11.99 25.06
C LEU A 32 -3.76 -11.49 25.32
N GLU A 33 -3.09 -11.96 26.38
CA GLU A 33 -1.68 -11.62 26.62
C GLU A 33 -0.77 -12.17 25.53
N LYS A 34 -1.03 -13.40 25.04
CA LYS A 34 -0.32 -13.97 23.88
C LYS A 34 -0.59 -13.21 22.58
N CYS A 35 -1.80 -12.67 22.42
CA CYS A 35 -2.17 -11.85 21.25
C CYS A 35 -1.83 -10.36 21.40
N LYS A 36 -1.41 -9.90 22.58
CA LYS A 36 -1.01 -8.52 22.88
C LYS A 36 0.02 -7.95 21.87
N PRO A 37 1.10 -8.68 21.48
CA PRO A 37 2.01 -8.18 20.45
C PRO A 37 1.34 -7.99 19.09
N PHE A 38 0.39 -8.86 18.72
CA PHE A 38 -0.37 -8.73 17.47
C PHE A 38 -1.30 -7.51 17.50
N PHE A 39 -2.06 -7.30 18.59
CA PHE A 39 -2.91 -6.12 18.71
C PHE A 39 -2.12 -4.81 18.84
N ASN A 40 -0.94 -4.85 19.46
CA ASN A 40 -0.02 -3.70 19.49
C ASN A 40 0.46 -3.30 18.08
N CYS A 41 0.56 -4.24 17.13
CA CYS A 41 0.86 -3.91 15.73
C CYS A 41 -0.24 -3.06 15.07
N PHE A 42 -1.47 -3.05 15.58
CA PHE A 42 -2.59 -2.26 15.07
C PHE A 42 -2.96 -1.06 15.96
N CYS A 43 -2.19 -0.78 17.01
CA CYS A 43 -2.44 0.35 17.90
C CYS A 43 -2.24 1.68 17.14
N ILE A 44 -3.35 2.37 16.83
CA ILE A 44 -3.33 3.57 16.00
C ILE A 44 -2.55 4.73 16.64
N PHE A 45 -2.55 4.82 17.97
CA PHE A 45 -1.85 5.88 18.69
C PHE A 45 -0.33 5.69 18.64
N THR A 46 0.15 4.49 18.96
CA THR A 46 1.58 4.18 18.91
C THR A 46 2.14 4.16 17.49
N ASN A 47 1.37 3.65 16.53
CA ASN A 47 1.77 3.66 15.12
C ASN A 47 1.66 5.08 14.52
N GLY A 48 0.63 5.83 14.90
CA GLY A 48 0.40 7.20 14.44
C GLY A 48 1.50 8.16 14.89
N GLU A 49 1.92 8.09 16.16
CA GLU A 49 3.07 8.85 16.66
C GLU A 49 4.35 8.54 15.86
N LYS A 50 4.59 7.27 15.53
CA LYS A 50 5.74 6.86 14.69
C LYS A 50 5.64 7.34 13.24
N ILE A 51 4.43 7.41 12.66
CA ILE A 51 4.22 7.86 11.28
C ILE A 51 4.39 9.38 11.16
N ILE A 52 3.92 10.13 12.15
CA ILE A 52 3.99 11.60 12.18
C ILE A 52 5.41 12.06 12.57
N ASN A 53 6.20 11.18 13.18
CA ASN A 53 7.58 11.49 13.53
C ASN A 53 8.47 11.62 12.28
N THR A 54 8.94 12.84 12.02
CA THR A 54 9.84 13.19 10.91
C THR A 54 11.33 12.98 11.23
N THR A 55 11.69 12.44 12.41
CA THR A 55 13.10 12.18 12.71
C THR A 55 13.68 11.16 11.73
N SER A 56 14.72 11.56 11.01
CA SER A 56 15.41 10.68 10.07
C SER A 56 16.26 9.66 10.85
N SER A 57 15.99 8.37 10.67
CA SER A 57 16.82 7.32 11.27
C SER A 57 18.10 7.13 10.46
N GLU A 58 19.21 6.78 11.11
CA GLU A 58 20.49 6.51 10.44
C GLU A 58 20.35 5.47 9.32
N GLY A 59 20.82 5.82 8.12
CA GLY A 59 20.79 4.94 6.95
C GLY A 59 19.50 4.98 6.11
N GLN A 60 18.60 5.94 6.37
CA GLN A 60 17.55 6.31 5.42
C GLN A 60 18.07 7.32 4.40
N LEU A 61 17.50 7.31 3.19
CA LEU A 61 17.81 8.25 2.11
C LEU A 61 16.58 9.12 1.85
N PRO A 62 16.43 10.27 2.54
CA PRO A 62 15.20 11.08 2.50
C PRO A 62 14.80 11.54 1.09
N CYS A 63 15.78 11.85 0.24
CA CYS A 63 15.54 12.23 -1.15
C CYS A 63 14.80 11.15 -1.94
N LEU A 64 15.07 9.86 -1.68
CA LEU A 64 14.39 8.76 -2.37
C LEU A 64 12.91 8.69 -2.00
N TYR A 65 12.52 9.08 -0.78
CA TYR A 65 11.11 9.14 -0.40
C TYR A 65 10.38 10.24 -1.16
N GLY A 66 11.00 11.41 -1.33
CA GLY A 66 10.46 12.50 -2.14
C GLY A 66 10.26 12.10 -3.60
N ILE A 67 11.28 11.49 -4.22
CA ILE A 67 11.18 11.04 -5.62
C ILE A 67 10.10 9.96 -5.76
N ARG A 68 10.02 9.00 -4.84
CA ARG A 68 8.94 7.99 -4.86
C ARG A 68 7.56 8.62 -4.79
N PHE A 69 7.37 9.60 -3.91
CA PHE A 69 6.10 10.30 -3.78
C PHE A 69 5.71 11.00 -5.09
N LEU A 70 6.66 11.70 -5.73
CA LEU A 70 6.43 12.36 -7.01
C LEU A 70 6.12 11.36 -8.12
N SER A 71 6.87 10.27 -8.24
CA SER A 71 6.61 9.21 -9.23
C SER A 71 5.23 8.56 -9.02
N MET A 72 4.88 8.20 -7.78
CA MET A 72 3.56 7.64 -7.47
C MET A 72 2.43 8.61 -7.80
N SER A 73 2.58 9.89 -7.45
CA SER A 73 1.58 10.93 -7.75
C SER A 73 1.38 11.10 -9.25
N TRP A 74 2.46 11.04 -10.03
CA TRP A 74 2.39 11.13 -11.49
C TRP A 74 1.71 9.90 -12.12
N VAL A 75 1.97 8.68 -11.62
CA VAL A 75 1.26 7.47 -12.07
C VAL A 75 -0.24 7.56 -11.78
N ILE A 76 -0.62 8.03 -10.59
CA ILE A 76 -2.03 8.25 -10.20
C ILE A 76 -2.68 9.28 -11.12
N LEU A 77 -2.00 10.39 -11.39
CA LEU A 77 -2.49 11.43 -12.30
C LEU A 77 -2.74 10.86 -13.70
N CYS A 78 -1.78 10.13 -14.26
CA CYS A 78 -1.89 9.49 -15.56
C CYS A 78 -3.11 8.56 -15.64
N HIS A 79 -3.23 7.59 -14.73
CA HIS A 79 -4.36 6.66 -14.73
C HIS A 79 -5.70 7.35 -14.54
N SER A 80 -5.78 8.40 -13.70
CA SER A 80 -7.01 9.15 -13.50
C SER A 80 -7.50 9.80 -14.79
N TYR A 81 -6.58 10.41 -15.56
CA TYR A 81 -6.92 11.03 -16.84
C TYR A 81 -7.20 10.01 -17.94
N THR A 82 -6.46 8.89 -18.00
CA THR A 82 -6.76 7.81 -18.96
C THR A 82 -8.15 7.23 -18.73
N LEU A 83 -8.54 6.97 -17.48
CA LEU A 83 -9.86 6.47 -17.12
C LEU A 83 -10.97 7.48 -17.45
N LEU A 84 -10.70 8.77 -17.31
CA LEU A 84 -11.64 9.82 -17.72
C LEU A 84 -11.83 9.82 -19.24
N SER A 85 -10.73 9.78 -20.01
CA SER A 85 -10.76 9.81 -21.48
C SER A 85 -11.63 8.70 -22.08
N ILE A 86 -11.51 7.46 -21.59
CA ILE A 86 -12.33 6.33 -22.05
C ILE A 86 -13.81 6.45 -21.67
N SER A 87 -14.14 7.29 -20.70
CA SER A 87 -15.50 7.46 -20.17
C SER A 87 -16.21 8.71 -20.72
N THR A 88 -15.57 9.48 -21.61
CA THR A 88 -16.14 10.71 -22.17
C THR A 88 -17.11 10.44 -23.32
N ARG A 89 -18.20 11.24 -23.39
CA ARG A 89 -19.19 11.15 -24.48
C ARG A 89 -18.74 11.89 -25.76
N ASN A 90 -17.84 12.87 -25.62
CA ASN A 90 -17.34 13.68 -26.72
C ASN A 90 -15.83 13.50 -26.88
N MET A 91 -15.42 12.71 -27.89
CA MET A 91 -14.01 12.45 -28.17
C MET A 91 -13.26 13.72 -28.62
N VAL A 92 -13.97 14.71 -29.18
CA VAL A 92 -13.35 15.95 -29.67
C VAL A 92 -12.77 16.76 -28.51
N ASP A 93 -13.44 16.79 -27.37
CA ASP A 93 -12.95 17.48 -26.17
C ASP A 93 -11.70 16.81 -25.61
N VAL A 94 -11.61 15.48 -25.69
CA VAL A 94 -10.41 14.74 -25.34
C VAL A 94 -9.27 15.11 -26.29
N THR A 95 -9.49 15.12 -27.61
CA THR A 95 -8.44 15.50 -28.56
C THR A 95 -7.94 16.93 -28.36
N ASN A 96 -8.84 17.87 -28.02
CA ASN A 96 -8.44 19.24 -27.69
C ASN A 96 -7.60 19.29 -26.41
N LEU A 97 -7.97 18.51 -25.37
CA LEU A 97 -7.20 18.39 -24.14
C LEU A 97 -5.80 17.80 -24.38
N LEU A 98 -5.71 16.77 -25.22
CA LEU A 98 -4.44 16.12 -25.59
C LEU A 98 -3.49 17.07 -26.34
N ASN A 99 -4.02 18.02 -27.11
CA ASN A 99 -3.22 18.99 -27.87
C ASN A 99 -2.57 20.08 -27.00
N HIS A 100 -2.88 20.16 -25.71
CA HIS A 100 -2.21 21.09 -24.80
C HIS A 100 -0.86 20.54 -24.34
N TRP A 101 0.18 21.37 -24.41
CA TRP A 101 1.55 21.01 -24.00
C TRP A 101 1.65 20.46 -22.56
N ASN A 102 0.79 20.90 -21.64
CA ASN A 102 0.74 20.40 -20.27
C ASN A 102 0.34 18.92 -20.20
N PHE A 103 -0.47 18.46 -21.16
CA PHE A 103 -0.98 17.10 -21.19
C PHE A 103 0.06 16.10 -21.70
N GLU A 104 1.11 16.57 -22.38
CA GLU A 104 2.27 15.76 -22.77
C GLU A 104 2.97 15.13 -21.56
N ILE A 105 3.00 15.83 -20.42
CA ILE A 105 3.54 15.28 -19.16
C ILE A 105 2.70 14.08 -18.69
N ILE A 106 1.38 14.16 -18.86
CA ILE A 106 0.45 13.09 -18.45
C ILE A 106 0.58 11.91 -19.41
N LEU A 107 0.67 12.16 -20.72
CA LEU A 107 0.90 11.14 -21.75
C LEU A 107 2.26 10.45 -21.59
N GLY A 108 3.28 11.20 -21.16
CA GLY A 108 4.59 10.69 -20.77
C GLY A 108 4.62 9.87 -19.48
N GLY A 109 3.46 9.51 -18.90
CA GLY A 109 3.37 8.78 -17.63
C GLY A 109 4.14 7.45 -17.59
N GLY A 110 4.44 6.84 -18.75
CA GLY A 110 5.32 5.67 -18.85
C GLY A 110 6.70 5.89 -18.22
N PHE A 111 7.30 7.07 -18.40
CA PHE A 111 8.60 7.41 -17.80
C PHE A 111 8.55 7.47 -16.26
N SER A 112 7.37 7.74 -15.69
CA SER A 112 7.17 7.70 -14.24
C SER A 112 7.25 6.28 -13.70
N VAL A 113 6.71 5.31 -14.45
CA VAL A 113 6.79 3.87 -14.12
C VAL A 113 8.24 3.39 -14.18
N ASP A 114 9.01 3.81 -15.20
CA ASP A 114 10.44 3.49 -15.31
C ASP A 114 11.23 4.02 -14.10
N SER A 115 11.00 5.28 -13.74
CA SER A 115 11.61 5.91 -12.57
C SER A 115 11.29 5.14 -11.28
N PHE A 116 10.04 4.71 -11.13
CA PHE A 116 9.59 3.93 -9.98
C PHE A 116 10.27 2.54 -9.92
N PHE A 117 10.41 1.86 -11.06
CA PHE A 117 11.11 0.57 -11.14
C PHE A 117 12.59 0.71 -10.82
N VAL A 118 13.26 1.74 -11.35
CA VAL A 118 14.69 2.02 -11.07
C VAL A 118 14.91 2.28 -9.58
N LEU A 119 14.08 3.12 -8.95
CA LEU A 119 14.17 3.40 -7.50
C LEU A 119 13.90 2.16 -6.64
N SER A 120 13.00 1.29 -7.09
CA SER A 120 12.68 0.03 -6.41
C SER A 120 13.85 -0.95 -6.51
N GLY A 121 14.44 -1.09 -7.71
CA GLY A 121 15.64 -1.90 -7.95
C GLY A 121 16.85 -1.41 -7.16
N PHE A 122 17.10 -0.09 -7.16
CA PHE A 122 18.17 0.52 -6.41
C PHE A 122 18.08 0.22 -4.91
N LEU A 123 16.90 0.36 -4.30
CA LEU A 123 16.73 0.08 -2.87
C LEU A 123 16.94 -1.39 -2.53
N VAL A 124 16.45 -2.29 -3.39
CA VAL A 124 16.69 -3.73 -3.21
C VAL A 124 18.18 -4.04 -3.27
N ALA A 125 18.90 -3.49 -4.24
CA ALA A 125 20.34 -3.65 -4.37
C ALA A 125 21.10 -3.05 -3.17
N TYR A 126 20.72 -1.84 -2.73
CA TYR A 126 21.33 -1.17 -1.58
C TYR A 126 21.16 -2.00 -0.29
N LEU A 127 19.95 -2.48 -0.01
CA LEU A 127 19.69 -3.34 1.15
C LEU A 127 20.41 -4.69 1.03
N TYR A 128 20.49 -5.24 -0.18
CA TYR A 128 21.24 -6.45 -0.47
C TYR A 128 22.72 -6.29 -0.09
N PHE A 129 23.40 -5.26 -0.59
CA PHE A 129 24.82 -5.02 -0.28
C PHE A 129 25.05 -4.74 1.20
N LYS A 130 24.14 -4.01 1.85
CA LYS A 130 24.19 -3.76 3.31
C LYS A 130 24.09 -5.07 4.11
N GLN A 131 23.18 -5.96 3.72
CA GLN A 131 23.02 -7.27 4.37
C GLN A 131 24.22 -8.19 4.09
N CYS A 132 24.76 -8.16 2.87
CA CYS A 132 25.92 -8.94 2.45
C CYS A 132 27.17 -8.57 3.28
N SER A 133 27.40 -7.27 3.47
CA SER A 133 28.49 -6.74 4.31
C SER A 133 28.36 -7.20 5.76
N LYS A 134 27.14 -7.20 6.31
CA LYS A 134 26.87 -7.63 7.70
C LYS A 134 26.98 -9.14 7.92
N ASN A 135 26.60 -9.95 6.93
CA ASN A 135 26.50 -11.41 7.05
C ASN A 135 27.67 -12.17 6.40
N GLY A 136 28.76 -11.48 6.02
CA GLY A 136 29.93 -12.11 5.41
C GLY A 136 29.60 -12.87 4.12
N GLY A 137 28.69 -12.34 3.29
CA GLY A 137 28.31 -12.93 2.00
C GLY A 137 27.30 -14.07 2.03
N LYS A 138 26.84 -14.53 3.21
CA LYS A 138 25.82 -15.57 3.31
C LYS A 138 24.41 -14.96 3.29
N ILE A 139 23.72 -15.10 2.17
CA ILE A 139 22.33 -14.64 2.01
C ILE A 139 21.42 -15.82 1.66
N PRO A 140 20.35 -16.07 2.45
CA PRO A 140 19.34 -17.06 2.10
C PRO A 140 18.43 -16.53 0.99
N TRP A 141 18.84 -16.74 -0.27
CA TRP A 141 18.08 -16.31 -1.45
C TRP A 141 16.64 -16.81 -1.45
N LEU A 142 16.42 -18.08 -1.06
CA LEU A 142 15.09 -18.66 -0.98
C LEU A 142 14.19 -17.90 0.01
N TYR A 143 14.71 -17.56 1.19
CA TYR A 143 13.98 -16.77 2.18
C TYR A 143 13.63 -15.38 1.65
N PHE A 144 14.55 -14.73 0.94
CA PHE A 144 14.32 -13.41 0.34
C PHE A 144 13.15 -13.44 -0.67
N TYR A 145 13.14 -14.41 -1.59
CA TYR A 145 12.06 -14.53 -2.59
C TYR A 145 10.73 -14.96 -1.97
N ILE A 146 10.73 -15.90 -1.02
CA ILE A 146 9.52 -16.32 -0.32
C ILE A 146 8.91 -15.15 0.45
N HIS A 147 9.72 -14.40 1.19
CA HIS A 147 9.24 -13.24 1.94
C HIS A 147 8.69 -12.16 0.99
N ARG A 148 9.32 -11.94 -0.17
CA ARG A 148 8.80 -11.03 -1.19
C ARG A 148 7.45 -11.51 -1.75
N TYR A 149 7.31 -12.79 -2.02
CA TYR A 149 6.07 -13.38 -2.52
C TYR A 149 4.95 -13.25 -1.48
N ILE A 150 5.17 -13.70 -0.24
CA ILE A 150 4.18 -13.61 0.85
C ILE A 150 3.77 -12.17 1.15
N ARG A 151 4.64 -11.19 0.91
CA ARG A 151 4.29 -9.77 1.10
C ARG A 151 3.41 -9.21 -0.01
N LEU A 152 3.65 -9.57 -1.27
CA LEU A 152 2.96 -8.99 -2.43
C LEU A 152 1.66 -9.73 -2.79
N THR A 153 1.70 -11.06 -2.73
CA THR A 153 0.61 -11.94 -3.16
C THR A 153 -0.71 -11.69 -2.43
N PRO A 154 -0.78 -11.45 -1.10
CA PRO A 154 -2.06 -11.24 -0.42
C PRO A 154 -2.80 -10.00 -0.92
N VAL A 155 -2.08 -8.89 -1.13
CA VAL A 155 -2.67 -7.66 -1.66
C VAL A 155 -3.16 -7.89 -3.09
N TYR A 156 -2.34 -8.55 -3.91
CA TYR A 156 -2.71 -8.86 -5.30
C TYR A 156 -3.93 -9.79 -5.38
N MET A 157 -4.02 -10.78 -4.49
CA MET A 157 -5.15 -11.69 -4.39
C MET A 157 -6.46 -10.98 -4.02
N ILE A 158 -6.41 -10.00 -3.12
CA ILE A 158 -7.59 -9.19 -2.78
C ILE A 158 -8.05 -8.39 -3.99
N VAL A 159 -7.12 -7.76 -4.71
CA VAL A 159 -7.42 -7.01 -5.93
C VAL A 159 -7.99 -7.93 -7.01
N LEU A 160 -7.38 -9.09 -7.25
CA LEU A 160 -7.87 -10.08 -8.19
C LEU A 160 -9.28 -10.58 -7.81
N ALA A 161 -9.51 -10.90 -6.54
CA ALA A 161 -10.84 -11.30 -6.07
C ALA A 161 -11.88 -10.19 -6.26
N TYR A 162 -11.51 -8.93 -6.03
CA TYR A 162 -12.39 -7.79 -6.28
C TYR A 162 -12.76 -7.68 -7.77
N PHE A 163 -11.77 -7.66 -8.66
CA PHE A 163 -12.02 -7.52 -10.11
C PHE A 163 -12.76 -8.71 -10.73
N THR A 164 -12.65 -9.89 -10.14
CA THR A 164 -13.29 -11.11 -10.66
C THR A 164 -14.68 -11.37 -10.12
N ALA A 165 -14.92 -11.09 -8.83
CA ALA A 165 -16.13 -11.51 -8.14
C ALA A 165 -17.01 -10.35 -7.66
N LEU A 166 -16.44 -9.16 -7.43
CA LEU A 166 -17.17 -8.03 -6.85
C LEU A 166 -17.40 -6.88 -7.83
N TYR A 167 -16.51 -6.69 -8.79
CA TYR A 167 -16.55 -5.56 -9.72
C TYR A 167 -17.87 -5.47 -10.48
N THR A 168 -18.37 -6.60 -10.99
CA THR A 168 -19.63 -6.69 -11.74
C THR A 168 -20.84 -6.27 -10.91
N TYR A 169 -20.84 -6.54 -9.60
CA TYR A 169 -21.91 -6.13 -8.67
C TYR A 169 -21.74 -4.74 -8.06
N SER A 170 -20.61 -4.07 -8.29
CA SER A 170 -20.27 -2.83 -7.58
C SER A 170 -21.00 -1.59 -8.11
N ASN A 171 -21.46 -1.61 -9.37
CA ASN A 171 -22.11 -0.46 -9.99
C ASN A 171 -22.99 -0.89 -11.18
N SER A 172 -23.66 0.07 -11.80
CA SER A 172 -24.43 -0.14 -13.03
C SER A 172 -24.25 1.06 -13.95
N GLY A 173 -24.02 0.83 -15.24
CA GLY A 173 -23.84 1.92 -16.20
C GLY A 173 -23.53 1.44 -17.62
N PRO A 174 -23.53 2.33 -18.62
CA PRO A 174 -23.34 1.97 -20.03
C PRO A 174 -21.97 1.37 -20.37
N GLN A 175 -20.98 1.58 -19.49
CA GLN A 175 -19.64 1.01 -19.59
C GLN A 175 -19.44 -0.17 -18.64
N TRP A 176 -20.45 -0.51 -17.84
CA TRP A 176 -20.36 -1.61 -16.88
C TRP A 176 -20.62 -2.94 -17.58
N PRO A 177 -19.83 -3.98 -17.30
CA PRO A 177 -20.03 -5.29 -17.90
C PRO A 177 -21.34 -5.95 -17.44
N ASP A 178 -22.10 -6.52 -18.37
CA ASP A 178 -23.33 -7.29 -18.11
C ASP A 178 -23.06 -8.79 -17.81
N TYR A 179 -21.79 -9.19 -17.70
CA TYR A 179 -21.40 -10.56 -17.35
C TYR A 179 -21.13 -10.72 -15.85
N ASP A 180 -21.43 -11.88 -15.27
CA ASP A 180 -21.14 -12.15 -13.84
C ASP A 180 -19.63 -12.24 -13.55
N VAL A 181 -18.88 -12.94 -14.41
CA VAL A 181 -17.42 -13.10 -14.33
C VAL A 181 -16.87 -13.14 -15.76
N ASP A 182 -15.78 -12.42 -16.02
CA ASP A 182 -15.13 -12.43 -17.35
C ASP A 182 -14.66 -13.87 -17.69
N ALA A 183 -15.10 -14.37 -18.85
CA ALA A 183 -14.79 -15.72 -19.32
C ALA A 183 -13.28 -15.95 -19.48
N ASN A 184 -12.54 -14.93 -19.93
CA ASN A 184 -11.08 -14.95 -20.04
C ASN A 184 -10.45 -15.10 -18.66
N CYS A 185 -11.02 -14.42 -17.68
CA CYS A 185 -10.49 -14.46 -16.34
C CYS A 185 -10.78 -15.78 -15.60
N LYS A 186 -11.95 -16.39 -15.84
CA LYS A 186 -12.30 -17.70 -15.30
C LYS A 186 -11.29 -18.79 -15.72
N ALA A 187 -10.76 -18.71 -16.94
CA ALA A 187 -9.74 -19.63 -17.45
C ALA A 187 -8.30 -19.22 -17.05
N GLY A 188 -8.04 -17.92 -16.93
CA GLY A 188 -6.69 -17.35 -16.85
C GLY A 188 -6.24 -16.76 -15.49
N TRP A 189 -7.06 -16.81 -14.44
CA TRP A 189 -6.75 -16.17 -13.15
C TRP A 189 -5.44 -16.66 -12.50
N TRP A 190 -5.12 -17.93 -12.68
CA TRP A 190 -3.93 -18.53 -12.07
C TRP A 190 -2.61 -18.06 -12.71
N TRP A 191 -2.63 -17.65 -13.99
CA TRP A 191 -1.46 -17.05 -14.64
C TRP A 191 -1.04 -15.74 -13.96
N ASN A 192 -2.05 -14.96 -13.58
CA ASN A 192 -1.88 -13.71 -12.85
C ASN A 192 -1.39 -13.98 -11.42
N LEU A 193 -1.94 -14.99 -10.74
CA LEU A 193 -1.50 -15.39 -9.39
C LEU A 193 -0.03 -15.87 -9.35
N LEU A 194 0.41 -16.57 -10.39
CA LEU A 194 1.77 -17.07 -10.50
C LEU A 194 2.75 -16.05 -11.13
N TYR A 195 2.29 -14.84 -11.47
CA TYR A 195 3.10 -13.80 -12.13
C TYR A 195 3.75 -14.22 -13.45
N ILE A 196 3.14 -15.18 -14.16
CA ILE A 196 3.65 -15.74 -15.43
C ILE A 196 2.84 -15.28 -16.64
N SER A 197 1.93 -14.31 -16.47
CA SER A 197 1.11 -13.73 -17.54
C SER A 197 1.93 -13.21 -18.74
N ASN A 198 3.19 -12.80 -18.53
CA ASN A 198 4.07 -12.32 -19.61
C ASN A 198 4.51 -13.41 -20.61
N PHE A 199 4.38 -14.70 -20.26
CA PHE A 199 4.78 -15.81 -21.13
C PHE A 199 3.64 -16.27 -22.06
N GLN A 200 2.45 -15.69 -21.93
CA GLN A 200 1.33 -16.04 -22.77
C GLN A 200 1.35 -15.23 -24.06
N SER A 201 1.39 -15.92 -25.20
CA SER A 201 1.44 -15.24 -26.51
C SER A 201 0.12 -14.54 -26.87
N GLU A 202 -0.99 -14.96 -26.27
CA GLU A 202 -2.30 -14.33 -26.45
C GLU A 202 -2.66 -13.50 -25.21
N LYS A 203 -2.58 -12.16 -25.33
CA LYS A 203 -2.97 -11.21 -24.26
C LYS A 203 -4.49 -11.21 -23.95
N ILE A 204 -5.29 -12.02 -24.63
CA ILE A 204 -6.76 -12.02 -24.51
C ILE A 204 -7.22 -12.79 -23.26
N THR A 205 -6.41 -13.71 -22.74
CA THR A 205 -6.78 -14.57 -21.59
C THR A 205 -6.30 -14.06 -20.23
N VAL A 206 -5.75 -12.84 -20.13
CA VAL A 206 -5.28 -12.30 -18.84
C VAL A 206 -6.39 -11.52 -18.12
N CYS A 207 -6.61 -11.86 -16.84
CA CYS A 207 -7.57 -11.15 -15.97
C CYS A 207 -7.19 -9.69 -15.68
N LEU A 208 -5.91 -9.47 -15.36
CA LEU A 208 -5.40 -8.19 -14.88
C LEU A 208 -4.14 -7.87 -15.67
N GLY A 209 -4.28 -6.98 -16.65
CA GLY A 209 -3.19 -6.59 -17.53
C GLY A 209 -3.72 -5.85 -18.75
N ALA A 210 -3.97 -4.56 -18.60
CA ALA A 210 -4.12 -3.67 -19.75
C ALA A 210 -2.71 -3.43 -20.33
N GLY A 211 -2.59 -3.50 -21.66
CA GLY A 211 -1.33 -3.36 -22.38
C GLY A 211 -0.52 -2.16 -21.92
N ILE A 212 0.76 -2.43 -21.64
CA ILE A 212 1.83 -1.60 -22.14
C ILE A 212 2.07 -1.99 -23.60
#